data_AF-A0A1K1PCX9-F1
#
_entry.id   AF-A0A1K1PCX9-F1
#
_cell.length_a   1.000
_cell.length_b   1.000
_cell.length_c   1.000
_cell.angle_alpha   90.00
_cell.angle_beta   90.00
_cell.angle_gamma   90.00
#
_symmetry.space_group_name_H-M   'P 1'
#
loop_
_entity.id
_entity.type
_entity.pdbx_description
1 polymer ?
#
loop_
_entity_poly.entity_id
_entity_poly.type
_entity_poly.pdbx_seq_one_letter_code
_entity_poly.pdbx_strand_id
1 'polypeptide(L)'
;MKLSRMKKILSGTVSALMIATSIPTVASAADQQTRGNIGGYDYEMWNQNGQGQASMNPSAGSFTCSWSNIENFLARMGKNYDSQKINYSKLNGITLTYDVEYTPKGNSYMCVYGWTRNPLMEYYIVEGWGDWRPPGNDGENKGTVTLNGNTYDIRKSMRYNQPSLDGTATFPQYWSVRQTSGSKNNTTNYMKGTIDVSGHFDAWSKAGLDMSGTLYEVSLNIEGYRSNGSANVKSVTVTTGSGQTNPTVTTGNTQEAPQGGGQQQGGFDFSQMGGQQGGFDFSQFGGG
;
A
#
# COMPACT_ATOMS: atom_id res chain seq x y z
N MET A 1 -34.22 94.53 5.45
CA MET A 1 -35.06 94.37 4.24
C MET A 1 -34.56 93.11 3.51
N LYS A 2 -35.43 92.08 3.35
CA LYS A 2 -35.51 91.02 2.31
C LYS A 2 -34.19 90.52 1.66
N LEU A 3 -33.90 89.23 1.41
CA LEU A 3 -34.71 88.07 1.03
C LEU A 3 -33.81 86.80 0.93
N SER A 4 -34.40 85.65 1.31
CA SER A 4 -34.25 84.25 0.84
C SER A 4 -32.89 83.59 0.45
N ARG A 5 -32.60 82.50 1.20
CA ARG A 5 -32.32 81.09 0.78
C ARG A 5 -31.51 80.81 -0.50
N MET A 6 -30.46 79.97 -0.39
CA MET A 6 -30.54 78.53 -0.73
C MET A 6 -29.30 77.71 -0.32
N LYS A 7 -29.55 76.42 -0.11
CA LYS A 7 -28.75 75.35 0.51
C LYS A 7 -27.50 74.92 -0.30
N LYS A 8 -26.49 74.39 0.40
CA LYS A 8 -25.92 73.04 0.18
C LYS A 8 -24.98 72.65 1.33
N ILE A 9 -25.30 71.53 1.96
CA ILE A 9 -24.49 70.81 2.96
C ILE A 9 -23.50 69.94 2.18
N LEU A 10 -22.21 69.99 2.50
CA LEU A 10 -21.27 68.93 2.17
C LEU A 10 -20.60 68.42 3.45
N SER A 11 -20.95 67.17 3.76
CA SER A 11 -20.33 66.30 4.76
C SER A 11 -19.05 65.72 4.18
N GLY A 12 -17.91 65.91 4.85
CA GLY A 12 -16.63 65.28 4.50
C GLY A 12 -16.33 64.11 5.43
N THR A 13 -16.56 62.89 4.96
CA THR A 13 -16.20 61.63 5.63
C THR A 13 -14.72 61.30 5.38
N VAL A 14 -13.98 61.01 6.45
CA VAL A 14 -12.59 60.50 6.40
C VAL A 14 -12.63 59.00 6.08
N SER A 15 -12.00 58.60 4.97
CA SER A 15 -11.82 57.21 4.56
C SER A 15 -10.78 56.50 5.43
N ALA A 16 -11.18 55.41 6.08
CA ALA A 16 -10.26 54.44 6.68
C ALA A 16 -9.94 53.34 5.64
N LEU A 17 -8.68 53.27 5.20
CA LEU A 17 -8.18 52.27 4.27
C LEU A 17 -7.84 50.99 5.05
N MET A 18 -8.74 49.99 5.03
CA MET A 18 -8.47 48.66 5.55
C MET A 18 -7.74 47.84 4.47
N ILE A 19 -6.45 47.57 4.67
CA ILE A 19 -5.69 46.63 3.85
C ILE A 19 -6.04 45.22 4.35
N ALA A 20 -6.98 44.55 3.68
CA ALA A 20 -7.25 43.14 3.89
C ALA A 20 -6.16 42.33 3.17
N THR A 21 -5.25 41.70 3.93
CA THR A 21 -4.35 40.69 3.38
C THR A 21 -5.15 39.43 3.08
N SER A 22 -5.47 39.19 1.82
CA SER A 22 -6.10 37.96 1.35
C SER A 22 -5.09 36.81 1.47
N ILE A 23 -5.24 35.95 2.47
CA ILE A 23 -4.64 34.62 2.45
C ILE A 23 -5.37 33.86 1.33
N PRO A 24 -4.69 33.39 0.27
CA PRO A 24 -5.36 32.60 -0.76
C PRO A 24 -5.83 31.29 -0.10
N THR A 25 -7.14 31.15 0.09
CA THR A 25 -7.75 29.87 0.37
C THR A 25 -7.70 29.05 -0.90
N VAL A 26 -6.74 28.14 -1.02
CA VAL A 26 -6.82 27.07 -2.03
C VAL A 26 -8.01 26.20 -1.68
N ALA A 27 -9.09 26.29 -2.45
CA ALA A 27 -10.21 25.38 -2.34
C ALA A 27 -9.73 23.98 -2.79
N SER A 28 -9.59 23.04 -1.86
CA SER A 28 -9.45 21.62 -2.22
C SER A 28 -10.82 21.10 -2.59
N ALA A 29 -10.94 20.42 -3.73
CA ALA A 29 -12.16 19.70 -4.05
C ALA A 29 -12.37 18.57 -3.02
N ALA A 30 -13.64 18.29 -2.69
CA ALA A 30 -13.98 17.19 -1.80
C ALA A 30 -13.74 15.84 -2.48
N ASP A 31 -13.46 14.80 -1.69
CA ASP A 31 -13.33 13.44 -2.21
C ASP A 31 -14.66 12.93 -2.78
N GLN A 32 -14.58 12.12 -3.83
CA GLN A 32 -15.71 11.34 -4.35
C GLN A 32 -15.71 9.97 -3.66
N GLN A 33 -16.74 9.69 -2.86
CA GLN A 33 -16.83 8.43 -2.10
C GLN A 33 -18.20 7.77 -2.27
N THR A 34 -18.20 6.46 -2.50
CA THR A 34 -19.40 5.61 -2.43
C THR A 34 -19.09 4.38 -1.60
N ARG A 35 -20.03 3.98 -0.74
CA ARG A 35 -19.88 2.82 0.13
C ARG A 35 -21.22 2.14 0.37
N GLY A 36 -21.19 0.86 0.68
CA GLY A 36 -22.39 0.12 1.04
C GLY A 36 -22.10 -1.33 1.35
N ASN A 37 -23.16 -2.11 1.46
CA ASN A 37 -23.10 -3.54 1.65
C ASN A 37 -23.96 -4.23 0.58
N ILE A 38 -23.44 -5.28 -0.05
CA ILE A 38 -24.18 -6.09 -1.02
C ILE A 38 -23.82 -7.57 -0.86
N GLY A 39 -24.83 -8.43 -0.69
CA GLY A 39 -24.61 -9.86 -0.48
C GLY A 39 -23.75 -10.18 0.75
N GLY A 40 -23.76 -9.31 1.76
CA GLY A 40 -22.94 -9.45 2.96
C GLY A 40 -21.48 -9.02 2.79
N TYR A 41 -21.12 -8.39 1.67
CA TYR A 41 -19.80 -7.78 1.47
C TYR A 41 -19.88 -6.27 1.58
N ASP A 42 -19.00 -5.69 2.39
CA ASP A 42 -18.81 -4.25 2.45
C ASP A 42 -17.98 -3.81 1.25
N TYR A 43 -18.39 -2.74 0.57
CA TYR A 43 -17.66 -2.16 -0.53
C TYR A 43 -17.45 -0.67 -0.33
N GLU A 44 -16.35 -0.17 -0.87
CA GLU A 44 -16.06 1.25 -0.92
C GLU A 44 -15.27 1.61 -2.19
N MET A 45 -15.70 2.69 -2.83
CA MET A 45 -14.91 3.44 -3.79
C MET A 45 -14.58 4.79 -3.19
N TRP A 46 -13.31 5.19 -3.24
CA TRP A 46 -12.84 6.51 -2.84
C TRP A 46 -11.92 7.06 -3.91
N ASN A 47 -12.17 8.30 -4.36
CA ASN A 47 -11.38 9.01 -5.35
C ASN A 47 -11.02 10.39 -4.81
N GLN A 48 -9.72 10.61 -4.61
CA GLN A 48 -9.18 11.79 -3.97
C GLN A 48 -9.51 13.06 -4.77
N ASN A 49 -10.04 14.06 -4.09
CA ASN A 49 -10.46 15.35 -4.66
C ASN A 49 -11.49 15.23 -5.81
N GLY A 50 -12.10 14.05 -6.00
CA GLY A 50 -12.92 13.76 -7.18
C GLY A 50 -12.17 13.96 -8.50
N GLN A 51 -10.83 13.90 -8.49
CA GLN A 51 -10.01 14.19 -9.67
C GLN A 51 -10.15 13.08 -10.72
N GLY A 52 -10.15 13.45 -11.99
CA GLY A 52 -10.19 12.49 -13.10
C GLY A 52 -11.54 11.80 -13.26
N GLN A 53 -11.52 10.55 -13.71
CA GLN A 53 -12.69 9.69 -13.83
C GLN A 53 -12.44 8.41 -13.03
N ALA A 54 -13.36 8.06 -12.15
CA ALA A 54 -13.31 6.86 -11.33
C ALA A 54 -14.70 6.23 -11.26
N SER A 55 -14.77 4.91 -11.36
CA SER A 55 -16.02 4.17 -11.22
C SER A 55 -15.83 2.83 -10.55
N MET A 56 -16.86 2.39 -9.83
CA MET A 56 -17.00 1.05 -9.27
C MET A 56 -18.44 0.59 -9.45
N ASN A 57 -18.64 -0.60 -10.02
CA ASN A 57 -19.94 -1.25 -10.12
C ASN A 57 -19.93 -2.53 -9.27
N PRO A 58 -20.42 -2.47 -8.01
CA PRO A 58 -20.40 -3.62 -7.11
C PRO A 58 -21.53 -4.61 -7.39
N SER A 59 -21.26 -5.88 -7.10
CA SER A 59 -22.19 -7.01 -7.04
C SER A 59 -21.83 -7.90 -5.85
N ALA A 60 -22.67 -8.88 -5.50
CA ALA A 60 -22.39 -9.74 -4.35
C ALA A 60 -21.10 -10.55 -4.54
N GLY A 61 -20.02 -10.16 -3.84
CA GLY A 61 -18.71 -10.81 -3.92
C GLY A 61 -17.95 -10.54 -5.21
N SER A 62 -18.26 -9.48 -5.96
CA SER A 62 -17.60 -9.11 -7.21
C SER A 62 -17.76 -7.61 -7.50
N PHE A 63 -16.87 -7.04 -8.31
CA PHE A 63 -17.04 -5.68 -8.79
C PHE A 63 -16.22 -5.42 -10.06
N THR A 64 -16.68 -4.49 -10.87
CA THR A 64 -15.82 -3.86 -11.89
C THR A 64 -15.42 -2.47 -11.44
N CYS A 65 -14.22 -2.04 -11.80
CA CYS A 65 -13.79 -0.67 -11.61
C CYS A 65 -12.93 -0.18 -12.77
N SER A 66 -12.92 1.14 -12.96
CA SER A 66 -12.05 1.82 -13.92
C SER A 66 -11.64 3.17 -13.37
N TRP A 67 -10.43 3.59 -13.71
CA TRP A 67 -9.91 4.90 -13.33
C TRP A 67 -9.09 5.50 -14.47
N SER A 68 -9.11 6.83 -14.57
CA SER A 68 -8.30 7.57 -15.53
C SER A 68 -8.01 8.99 -15.04
N ASN A 69 -6.76 9.41 -15.15
CA ASN A 69 -6.28 10.75 -14.77
C ASN A 69 -6.65 11.13 -13.32
N ILE A 70 -6.66 10.17 -12.42
CA ILE A 70 -6.96 10.35 -10.98
C ILE A 70 -5.75 10.91 -10.22
N GLU A 71 -5.95 11.41 -9.00
CA GLU A 71 -4.84 11.66 -8.06
C GLU A 71 -4.55 10.38 -7.26
N ASN A 72 -5.54 9.90 -6.50
CA ASN A 72 -5.52 8.61 -5.84
C ASN A 72 -6.93 7.98 -5.90
N PHE A 73 -7.00 6.68 -6.08
CA PHE A 73 -8.24 5.93 -6.25
C PHE A 73 -8.14 4.59 -5.54
N LEU A 74 -9.15 4.24 -4.75
CA LEU A 74 -9.32 2.93 -4.14
C LEU A 74 -10.70 2.39 -4.49
N ALA A 75 -10.77 1.15 -4.97
CA ALA A 75 -12.00 0.37 -5.05
C ALA A 75 -11.79 -0.96 -4.33
N ARG A 76 -12.57 -1.20 -3.27
CA ARG A 76 -12.38 -2.35 -2.39
C ARG A 76 -13.68 -3.03 -2.01
N MET A 77 -13.59 -4.33 -1.79
CA MET A 77 -14.70 -5.17 -1.31
C MET A 77 -14.20 -6.25 -0.36
N GLY A 78 -14.92 -6.46 0.74
CA GLY A 78 -14.47 -7.35 1.80
C GLY A 78 -15.45 -7.50 2.96
N LYS A 79 -14.89 -7.67 4.16
CA LYS A 79 -15.62 -7.82 5.42
C LYS A 79 -15.15 -6.77 6.42
N ASN A 80 -16.11 -6.06 7.01
CA ASN A 80 -15.88 -5.21 8.17
C ASN A 80 -16.01 -6.02 9.48
N TYR A 81 -15.07 -5.82 10.39
CA TYR A 81 -14.99 -6.44 11.72
C TYR A 81 -15.09 -5.42 12.85
N ASP A 82 -15.24 -4.12 12.55
CA ASP A 82 -15.13 -3.04 13.52
C ASP A 82 -16.14 -3.17 14.66
N SER A 83 -17.36 -3.64 14.38
CA SER A 83 -18.41 -3.82 15.40
C SER A 83 -18.07 -4.89 16.44
N GLN A 84 -17.21 -5.85 16.11
CA GLN A 84 -16.86 -6.97 16.99
C GLN A 84 -15.81 -6.57 18.03
N LYS A 85 -14.99 -5.53 17.75
CA LYS A 85 -13.90 -5.05 18.62
C LYS A 85 -12.97 -6.18 19.08
N ILE A 86 -12.67 -7.11 18.17
CA ILE A 86 -11.77 -8.24 18.43
C ILE A 86 -10.46 -8.12 17.66
N ASN A 87 -9.40 -8.68 18.23
CA ASN A 87 -8.14 -8.88 17.54
C ASN A 87 -8.25 -10.05 16.53
N TYR A 88 -7.48 -9.98 15.44
CA TYR A 88 -7.50 -10.99 14.38
C TYR A 88 -7.24 -12.42 14.88
N SER A 89 -6.44 -12.58 15.94
CA SER A 89 -6.13 -13.89 16.54
C SER A 89 -7.35 -14.64 17.07
N LYS A 90 -8.47 -13.95 17.32
CA LYS A 90 -9.73 -14.56 17.76
C LYS A 90 -10.57 -15.14 16.62
N LEU A 91 -10.20 -14.89 15.36
CA LEU A 91 -10.94 -15.36 14.18
C LEU A 91 -10.50 -16.75 13.70
N ASN A 92 -9.48 -17.36 14.32
CA ASN A 92 -8.96 -18.70 13.99
C ASN A 92 -8.61 -18.87 12.50
N GLY A 93 -7.80 -17.95 11.98
CA GLY A 93 -7.43 -17.91 10.56
C GLY A 93 -8.37 -17.06 9.73
N ILE A 94 -7.80 -16.32 8.79
CA ILE A 94 -8.50 -15.46 7.84
C ILE A 94 -7.85 -15.70 6.48
N THR A 95 -8.65 -16.07 5.50
CA THR A 95 -8.22 -16.19 4.10
C THR A 95 -9.04 -15.30 3.21
N LEU A 96 -8.38 -14.76 2.17
CA LEU A 96 -9.05 -14.06 1.08
C LEU A 96 -8.78 -14.80 -0.23
N THR A 97 -9.83 -15.28 -0.89
CA THR A 97 -9.76 -15.92 -2.20
C THR A 97 -10.30 -14.98 -3.26
N TYR A 98 -9.61 -14.89 -4.40
CA TYR A 98 -9.93 -13.93 -5.46
C TYR A 98 -9.78 -14.53 -6.88
N ASP A 99 -10.51 -13.95 -7.83
CA ASP A 99 -10.38 -14.15 -9.28
C ASP A 99 -10.56 -12.80 -9.97
N VAL A 100 -9.48 -12.25 -10.54
CA VAL A 100 -9.40 -10.86 -10.98
C VAL A 100 -8.77 -10.76 -12.37
N GLU A 101 -9.42 -10.02 -13.27
CA GLU A 101 -8.77 -9.46 -14.45
C GLU A 101 -8.29 -8.06 -14.11
N TYR A 102 -6.98 -7.81 -14.18
CA TYR A 102 -6.36 -6.58 -13.71
C TYR A 102 -5.49 -5.96 -14.79
N THR A 103 -5.83 -4.75 -15.21
CA THR A 103 -5.17 -4.03 -16.31
C THR A 103 -4.66 -2.66 -15.82
N PRO A 104 -3.57 -2.63 -15.02
CA PRO A 104 -2.97 -1.37 -14.58
C PRO A 104 -2.26 -0.66 -15.74
N LYS A 105 -2.34 0.67 -15.75
CA LYS A 105 -1.61 1.56 -16.68
C LYS A 105 -1.00 2.71 -15.88
N GLY A 106 0.15 2.45 -15.28
CA GLY A 106 0.84 3.34 -14.35
C GLY A 106 0.90 2.77 -12.94
N ASN A 107 1.09 3.63 -11.94
CA ASN A 107 1.22 3.19 -10.54
C ASN A 107 -0.13 2.71 -9.99
N SER A 108 -0.20 1.44 -9.59
CA SER A 108 -1.44 0.78 -9.17
C SER A 108 -1.12 -0.52 -8.45
N TYR A 109 -1.95 -0.94 -7.50
CA TYR A 109 -1.80 -2.17 -6.70
C TYR A 109 -3.06 -3.03 -6.75
N MET A 110 -2.84 -4.35 -6.76
CA MET A 110 -3.83 -5.35 -6.38
C MET A 110 -3.36 -6.00 -5.08
N CYS A 111 -4.15 -5.86 -4.02
CA CYS A 111 -3.75 -6.24 -2.68
C CYS A 111 -4.92 -6.63 -1.78
N VAL A 112 -4.63 -7.30 -0.66
CA VAL A 112 -5.47 -7.19 0.54
C VAL A 112 -5.12 -5.89 1.22
N TYR A 113 -6.15 -5.17 1.67
CA TYR A 113 -6.05 -3.92 2.38
C TYR A 113 -6.95 -3.93 3.60
N GLY A 114 -6.55 -3.17 4.61
CA GLY A 114 -7.42 -2.85 5.72
C GLY A 114 -6.71 -2.09 6.83
N TRP A 115 -7.36 -2.09 7.99
CA TRP A 115 -6.91 -1.33 9.15
C TRP A 115 -7.08 -2.14 10.43
N THR A 116 -6.31 -1.75 11.45
CA THR A 116 -6.65 -2.00 12.85
C THR A 116 -6.99 -0.68 13.55
N ARG A 117 -7.65 -0.79 14.70
CA ARG A 117 -7.88 0.32 15.64
C ARG A 117 -7.32 -0.04 17.01
N ASN A 118 -6.84 0.97 17.72
CA ASN A 118 -6.29 0.87 19.08
C ASN A 118 -5.24 -0.26 19.26
N PRO A 119 -4.07 -0.19 18.59
CA PRO A 119 -3.55 0.95 17.80
C PRO A 119 -4.10 1.06 16.37
N LEU A 120 -4.14 2.30 15.88
CA LEU A 120 -4.45 2.61 14.49
C LEU A 120 -3.25 2.21 13.61
N MET A 121 -3.49 1.36 12.62
CA MET A 121 -2.50 0.93 11.63
C MET A 121 -3.22 0.58 10.34
N GLU A 122 -2.63 0.99 9.22
CA GLU A 122 -3.08 0.65 7.87
C GLU A 122 -2.18 -0.47 7.32
N TYR A 123 -2.74 -1.42 6.58
CA TYR A 123 -1.90 -2.49 6.04
C TYR A 123 -2.24 -2.90 4.61
N TYR A 124 -1.23 -3.51 4.00
CA TYR A 124 -1.27 -4.02 2.63
C TYR A 124 -0.60 -5.39 2.52
N ILE A 125 -1.26 -6.33 1.84
CA ILE A 125 -0.65 -7.57 1.35
C ILE A 125 -0.73 -7.53 -0.18
N VAL A 126 0.36 -7.18 -0.84
CA VAL A 126 0.41 -6.82 -2.26
C VAL A 126 0.79 -8.03 -3.11
N GLU A 127 -0.14 -8.43 -3.99
CA GLU A 127 0.00 -9.56 -4.89
C GLU A 127 0.52 -9.15 -6.27
N GLY A 128 0.21 -7.92 -6.71
CA GLY A 128 0.64 -7.40 -8.00
C GLY A 128 0.60 -5.88 -8.03
N TRP A 129 1.43 -5.30 -8.88
CA TRP A 129 1.50 -3.86 -9.09
C TRP A 129 1.65 -3.51 -10.58
N GLY A 130 1.49 -2.22 -10.88
CA GLY A 130 1.73 -1.62 -12.19
C GLY A 130 3.21 -1.35 -12.44
N ASP A 131 3.59 -0.10 -12.68
CA ASP A 131 4.97 0.31 -12.98
C ASP A 131 5.89 0.49 -11.77
N TRP A 132 5.34 0.49 -10.56
CA TRP A 132 6.09 0.75 -9.34
C TRP A 132 5.75 -0.25 -8.23
N ARG A 133 6.79 -0.83 -7.62
CA ARG A 133 6.66 -1.78 -6.52
C ARG A 133 6.58 -1.03 -5.18
N PRO A 134 5.48 -1.12 -4.43
CA PRO A 134 5.36 -0.50 -3.12
C PRO A 134 6.21 -1.22 -2.05
N PRO A 135 6.47 -0.58 -0.89
CA PRO A 135 6.29 0.85 -0.61
C PRO A 135 7.48 1.71 -1.09
N GLY A 136 8.31 1.19 -2.00
CA GLY A 136 9.56 1.82 -2.40
C GLY A 136 10.63 1.77 -1.32
N ASN A 137 11.52 2.77 -1.34
CA ASN A 137 12.69 2.80 -0.45
C ASN A 137 12.37 3.35 0.95
N ASP A 138 11.20 3.95 1.16
CA ASP A 138 10.81 4.58 2.42
C ASP A 138 10.33 3.57 3.48
N GLY A 139 10.20 2.28 3.11
CA GLY A 139 9.81 1.21 4.02
C GLY A 139 11.01 0.57 4.72
N GLU A 140 11.05 0.67 6.05
CA GLU A 140 11.96 -0.10 6.91
C GLU A 140 11.79 -1.60 6.62
N ASN A 141 12.89 -2.30 6.34
CA ASN A 141 12.86 -3.75 6.12
C ASN A 141 12.74 -4.49 7.46
N LYS A 142 11.75 -5.37 7.59
CA LYS A 142 11.50 -6.18 8.80
C LYS A 142 11.76 -7.67 8.57
N GLY A 143 12.17 -8.07 7.37
CA GLY A 143 12.44 -9.46 7.01
C GLY A 143 11.58 -9.95 5.85
N THR A 144 11.55 -11.26 5.65
CA THR A 144 10.75 -11.90 4.60
C THR A 144 9.94 -13.07 5.17
N VAL A 145 8.84 -13.41 4.49
CA VAL A 145 8.01 -14.57 4.80
C VAL A 145 7.62 -15.28 3.50
N THR A 146 7.52 -16.60 3.53
CA THR A 146 6.95 -17.39 2.43
C THR A 146 5.59 -17.95 2.85
N LEU A 147 4.54 -17.56 2.11
CA LEU A 147 3.15 -17.97 2.33
C LEU A 147 2.50 -18.28 0.98
N ASN A 148 1.66 -19.33 0.95
CA ASN A 148 0.96 -19.77 -0.27
C ASN A 148 1.89 -19.90 -1.51
N GLY A 149 3.14 -20.35 -1.31
CA GLY A 149 4.13 -20.53 -2.38
C GLY A 149 4.79 -19.26 -2.90
N ASN A 150 4.53 -18.09 -2.30
CA ASN A 150 5.12 -16.81 -2.68
C ASN A 150 5.97 -16.24 -1.55
N THR A 151 7.09 -15.60 -1.88
CA THR A 151 7.93 -14.88 -0.92
C THR A 151 7.58 -13.39 -0.92
N TYR A 152 7.39 -12.84 0.28
CA TYR A 152 7.02 -11.45 0.53
C TYR A 152 8.10 -10.78 1.36
N ASP A 153 8.44 -9.54 0.98
CA ASP A 153 9.18 -8.65 1.87
C ASP A 153 8.20 -8.06 2.89
N ILE A 154 8.58 -8.06 4.16
CA ILE A 154 7.86 -7.37 5.23
C ILE A 154 8.46 -5.98 5.38
N ARG A 155 7.66 -4.93 5.19
CA ARG A 155 8.08 -3.54 5.34
C ARG A 155 7.21 -2.78 6.32
N LYS A 156 7.78 -1.74 6.93
CA LYS A 156 7.06 -0.75 7.74
C LYS A 156 7.36 0.65 7.21
N SER A 157 6.32 1.45 6.95
CA SER A 157 6.46 2.89 6.68
C SER A 157 5.60 3.69 7.67
N MET A 158 5.74 5.01 7.64
CA MET A 158 4.96 5.94 8.47
C MET A 158 4.21 6.93 7.61
N ARG A 159 2.96 7.21 7.99
CA ARG A 159 2.14 8.29 7.44
C ARG A 159 2.05 9.39 8.48
N TYR A 160 2.45 10.62 8.13
CA TYR A 160 2.49 11.77 9.03
C TYR A 160 1.39 12.77 8.67
N ASN A 161 0.47 13.01 9.61
CA ASN A 161 -0.67 13.92 9.46
C ASN A 161 -1.48 13.65 8.19
N GLN A 162 -1.82 12.39 7.97
CA GLN A 162 -2.55 11.93 6.78
C GLN A 162 -3.98 11.55 7.14
N PRO A 163 -4.91 11.56 6.16
CA PRO A 163 -6.25 11.01 6.35
C PRO A 163 -6.21 9.56 6.87
N SER A 164 -7.11 9.23 7.79
CA SER A 164 -7.26 7.89 8.37
C SER A 164 -8.72 7.62 8.76
N LEU A 165 -8.99 6.43 9.30
CA LEU A 165 -10.30 6.05 9.84
C LEU A 165 -10.83 6.99 10.94
N ASP A 166 -9.94 7.64 11.69
CA ASP A 166 -10.29 8.51 12.82
C ASP A 166 -9.97 9.99 12.55
N GLY A 167 -9.90 10.36 11.26
CA GLY A 167 -9.53 11.70 10.81
C GLY A 167 -8.03 11.83 10.54
N THR A 168 -7.50 13.06 10.56
CA THR A 168 -6.08 13.29 10.33
C THR A 168 -5.24 12.73 11.49
N ALA A 169 -4.34 11.80 11.19
CA ALA A 169 -3.52 11.12 12.20
C ALA A 169 -2.10 10.84 11.70
N THR A 170 -1.23 10.44 12.62
CA THR A 170 0.06 9.83 12.32
C THR A 170 0.00 8.36 12.71
N PHE A 171 0.25 7.46 11.76
CA PHE A 171 0.08 6.03 11.95
C PHE A 171 1.08 5.23 11.09
N PRO A 172 1.46 4.01 11.53
CA PRO A 172 2.27 3.11 10.73
C PRO A 172 1.46 2.48 9.60
N GLN A 173 2.17 2.14 8.53
CA GLN A 173 1.71 1.24 7.49
C GLN A 173 2.54 -0.04 7.51
N TYR A 174 1.87 -1.20 7.50
CA TYR A 174 2.53 -2.50 7.40
C TYR A 174 2.30 -3.12 6.03
N TRP A 175 3.36 -3.74 5.50
CA TRP A 175 3.36 -4.25 4.15
C TRP A 175 3.89 -5.68 4.12
N SER A 176 3.19 -6.56 3.43
CA SER A 176 3.79 -7.73 2.80
C SER A 176 3.71 -7.54 1.29
N VAL A 177 4.86 -7.47 0.61
CA VAL A 177 4.90 -7.24 -0.84
C VAL A 177 5.59 -8.41 -1.50
N ARG A 178 4.93 -9.09 -2.45
CA ARG A 178 5.59 -10.17 -3.21
C ARG A 178 6.91 -9.69 -3.81
N GLN A 179 7.93 -10.54 -3.81
CA GLN A 179 9.20 -10.22 -4.48
C GLN A 179 9.05 -10.22 -6.00
N THR A 180 8.19 -11.10 -6.52
CA THR A 180 7.82 -11.14 -7.94
C THR A 180 6.37 -10.71 -8.09
N SER A 181 6.12 -9.69 -8.91
CA SER A 181 4.76 -9.19 -9.18
C SER A 181 3.89 -10.28 -9.80
N GLY A 182 2.65 -10.41 -9.34
CA GLY A 182 1.61 -11.19 -10.00
C GLY A 182 1.02 -10.52 -11.25
N SER A 183 1.42 -9.27 -11.54
CA SER A 183 0.95 -8.50 -12.69
C SER A 183 2.08 -7.78 -13.43
N LYS A 184 1.82 -7.41 -14.68
CA LYS A 184 2.64 -6.53 -15.50
C LYS A 184 1.87 -5.27 -15.85
N ASN A 185 2.57 -4.14 -15.87
CA ASN A 185 2.01 -2.85 -16.29
C ASN A 185 1.61 -2.88 -17.77
N ASN A 186 0.58 -2.13 -18.14
CA ASN A 186 0.07 -1.98 -19.51
C ASN A 186 -0.39 -3.29 -20.19
N THR A 187 -0.73 -4.32 -19.42
CA THR A 187 -1.27 -5.58 -19.93
C THR A 187 -2.47 -6.03 -19.10
N THR A 188 -3.37 -6.80 -19.69
CA THR A 188 -4.42 -7.50 -18.92
C THR A 188 -3.82 -8.73 -18.25
N ASN A 189 -3.88 -8.77 -16.93
CA ASN A 189 -3.38 -9.84 -16.10
C ASN A 189 -4.57 -10.65 -15.56
N TYR A 190 -4.44 -11.97 -15.54
CA TYR A 190 -5.45 -12.87 -14.97
C TYR A 190 -4.88 -13.44 -13.67
N MET A 191 -5.32 -12.89 -12.55
CA MET A 191 -4.80 -13.24 -11.23
C MET A 191 -5.87 -13.98 -10.45
N LYS A 192 -5.57 -15.20 -10.02
CA LYS A 192 -6.45 -16.03 -9.19
C LYS A 192 -5.65 -16.69 -8.09
N GLY A 193 -6.17 -16.69 -6.86
CA GLY A 193 -5.45 -17.27 -5.75
C GLY A 193 -6.17 -17.14 -4.42
N THR A 194 -5.49 -17.63 -3.37
CA THR A 194 -5.90 -17.52 -1.97
C THR A 194 -4.74 -16.94 -1.18
N ILE A 195 -5.03 -15.93 -0.37
CA ILE A 195 -4.08 -15.23 0.49
C ILE A 195 -4.38 -15.63 1.92
N ASP A 196 -3.37 -16.14 2.63
CA ASP A 196 -3.42 -16.40 4.06
C ASP A 196 -3.18 -15.11 4.86
N VAL A 197 -4.25 -14.33 5.02
CA VAL A 197 -4.20 -13.01 5.67
C VAL A 197 -3.74 -13.12 7.13
N SER A 198 -4.21 -14.13 7.88
CA SER A 198 -3.72 -14.36 9.25
C SER A 198 -2.25 -14.76 9.29
N GLY A 199 -1.78 -15.57 8.33
CA GLY A 199 -0.35 -15.85 8.19
C GLY A 199 0.49 -14.58 8.02
N HIS A 200 0.04 -13.61 7.23
CA HIS A 200 0.73 -12.33 7.10
C HIS A 200 0.74 -11.55 8.42
N PHE A 201 -0.38 -11.51 9.15
CA PHE A 201 -0.47 -10.84 10.45
C PHE A 201 0.45 -11.49 11.50
N ASP A 202 0.51 -12.82 11.53
CA ASP A 202 1.41 -13.57 12.42
C ASP A 202 2.88 -13.34 12.05
N ALA A 203 3.19 -13.23 10.75
CA ALA A 203 4.53 -12.88 10.28
C ALA A 203 4.94 -11.46 10.69
N TRP A 204 4.03 -10.48 10.61
CA TRP A 204 4.29 -9.11 11.07
C TRP A 204 4.58 -9.07 12.57
N SER A 205 3.76 -9.76 13.38
CA SER A 205 3.98 -9.89 14.82
C SER A 205 5.37 -10.47 15.13
N LYS A 206 5.77 -11.55 14.44
CA LYS A 206 7.12 -12.17 14.57
C LYS A 206 8.25 -11.27 14.10
N ALA A 207 7.99 -10.37 13.16
CA ALA A 207 8.93 -9.36 12.70
C ALA A 207 9.02 -8.13 13.64
N GLY A 208 8.35 -8.19 14.80
CA GLY A 208 8.36 -7.14 15.82
C GLY A 208 7.43 -5.97 15.51
N LEU A 209 6.41 -6.17 14.67
CA LEU A 209 5.38 -5.19 14.39
C LEU A 209 4.20 -5.36 15.35
N ASP A 210 3.68 -4.25 15.88
CA ASP A 210 2.56 -4.28 16.84
C ASP A 210 1.24 -4.62 16.13
N MET A 211 0.72 -5.81 16.44
CA MET A 211 -0.56 -6.35 15.95
C MET A 211 -1.60 -6.51 17.05
N SER A 212 -1.48 -5.76 18.16
CA SER A 212 -2.38 -5.86 19.32
C SER A 212 -3.78 -5.27 19.09
N GLY A 213 -3.96 -4.47 18.03
CA GLY A 213 -5.19 -3.74 17.74
C GLY A 213 -6.39 -4.63 17.39
N THR A 214 -7.57 -4.04 17.43
CA THR A 214 -8.79 -4.69 16.93
C THR A 214 -8.90 -4.55 15.43
N LEU A 215 -9.26 -5.62 14.73
CA LEU A 215 -9.38 -5.65 13.28
C LEU A 215 -10.58 -4.80 12.82
N TYR A 216 -10.36 -3.90 11.87
CA TYR A 216 -11.42 -3.03 11.32
C TYR A 216 -12.01 -3.61 10.04
N GLU A 217 -11.19 -3.96 9.05
CA GLU A 217 -11.65 -4.51 7.77
C GLU A 217 -10.62 -5.45 7.16
N VAL A 218 -11.06 -6.41 6.35
CA VAL A 218 -10.22 -7.19 5.42
C VAL A 218 -10.88 -7.15 4.06
N SER A 219 -10.24 -6.50 3.09
CA SER A 219 -10.81 -6.27 1.77
C SER A 219 -9.82 -6.54 0.66
N LEU A 220 -10.29 -7.08 -0.46
CA LEU A 220 -9.54 -7.00 -1.70
C LEU A 220 -9.64 -5.56 -2.21
N ASN A 221 -8.51 -4.98 -2.59
CA ASN A 221 -8.40 -3.59 -2.99
C ASN A 221 -7.67 -3.46 -4.33
N ILE A 222 -8.24 -2.64 -5.20
CA ILE A 222 -7.61 -2.12 -6.41
C ILE A 222 -7.31 -0.64 -6.15
N GLU A 223 -6.03 -0.29 -6.11
CA GLU A 223 -5.58 1.08 -5.89
C GLU A 223 -4.88 1.61 -7.14
N GLY A 224 -5.12 2.87 -7.47
CA GLY A 224 -4.41 3.59 -8.52
C GLY A 224 -3.91 4.93 -7.99
N TYR A 225 -2.67 5.28 -8.29
CA TYR A 225 -2.08 6.57 -7.93
C TYR A 225 -1.53 7.26 -9.17
N ARG A 226 -2.04 8.46 -9.48
CA ARG A 226 -1.67 9.25 -10.68
C ARG A 226 -1.59 8.42 -11.96
N SER A 227 -2.57 7.54 -12.16
CA SER A 227 -2.53 6.50 -13.17
C SER A 227 -3.87 6.28 -13.85
N ASN A 228 -3.91 5.27 -14.72
CA ASN A 228 -5.11 4.79 -15.40
C ASN A 228 -5.22 3.27 -15.24
N GLY A 229 -6.39 2.72 -15.51
CA GLY A 229 -6.54 1.29 -15.58
C GLY A 229 -7.98 0.82 -15.37
N SER A 230 -8.12 -0.49 -15.27
CA SER A 230 -9.38 -1.14 -14.98
C SER A 230 -9.15 -2.48 -14.30
N ALA A 231 -10.13 -2.92 -13.53
CA ALA A 231 -10.19 -4.28 -13.02
C ALA A 231 -11.61 -4.85 -13.11
N ASN A 232 -11.69 -6.14 -13.39
CA ASN A 232 -12.90 -6.95 -13.25
C ASN A 232 -12.62 -8.01 -12.19
N VAL A 233 -13.03 -7.71 -10.95
CA VAL A 233 -12.99 -8.66 -9.84
C VAL A 233 -14.19 -9.57 -9.98
N LYS A 234 -13.97 -10.74 -10.58
CA LYS A 234 -15.02 -11.75 -10.83
C LYS A 234 -15.50 -12.40 -9.56
N SER A 235 -14.59 -12.61 -8.60
CA SER A 235 -14.94 -13.06 -7.27
C SER A 235 -13.96 -12.57 -6.21
N VAL A 236 -14.50 -12.28 -5.02
CA VAL A 236 -13.77 -12.10 -3.76
C VAL A 236 -14.56 -12.78 -2.65
N THR A 237 -13.88 -13.59 -1.85
CA THR A 237 -14.45 -14.24 -0.66
C THR A 237 -13.48 -14.11 0.50
N VAL A 238 -13.98 -13.65 1.64
CA VAL A 238 -13.23 -13.63 2.91
C VAL A 238 -13.82 -14.68 3.84
N THR A 239 -12.99 -15.62 4.30
CA THR A 239 -13.38 -16.72 5.18
C THR A 239 -12.59 -16.65 6.48
N THR A 240 -13.26 -16.91 7.60
CA THR A 240 -12.63 -17.07 8.93
C THR A 240 -12.75 -18.51 9.40
N GLY A 241 -11.94 -18.92 10.38
CA GLY A 241 -11.98 -20.30 10.90
C GLY A 241 -11.27 -21.32 10.00
N SER A 242 -10.46 -20.87 9.05
CA SER A 242 -9.66 -21.73 8.17
C SER A 242 -8.52 -22.46 8.88
N GLY A 243 -8.28 -22.16 10.15
CA GLY A 243 -7.09 -22.55 10.89
C GLY A 243 -5.96 -21.53 10.73
N GLN A 244 -5.08 -21.47 11.72
CA GLN A 244 -3.90 -20.61 11.71
C GLN A 244 -2.69 -21.33 11.14
N THR A 245 -1.93 -20.63 10.30
CA THR A 245 -0.58 -21.06 9.93
C THR A 245 0.42 -20.50 10.93
N ASN A 246 1.56 -21.17 11.08
CA ASN A 246 2.65 -20.68 11.94
C ASN A 246 3.85 -20.32 11.06
N PRO A 247 3.86 -19.13 10.43
CA PRO A 247 4.87 -18.78 9.43
C PRO A 247 6.27 -18.59 10.03
N THR A 248 7.31 -18.94 9.29
CA THR A 248 8.69 -18.63 9.63
C THR A 248 9.08 -17.31 8.97
N VAL A 249 9.63 -16.37 9.75
CA VAL A 249 10.15 -15.08 9.26
C VAL A 249 11.66 -15.14 9.20
N THR A 250 12.24 -14.72 8.09
CA THR A 250 13.70 -14.56 7.94
C THR A 250 14.06 -13.09 8.11
N THR A 251 14.71 -12.74 9.22
CA THR A 251 15.18 -11.38 9.49
C THR A 251 16.67 -11.26 9.17
N GLY A 252 17.05 -10.24 8.39
CA GLY A 252 18.44 -9.93 8.08
C GLY A 252 19.15 -9.24 9.25
N ASN A 253 19.36 -9.93 10.36
CA ASN A 253 20.39 -9.53 11.31
C ASN A 253 21.65 -10.34 11.00
N THR A 254 22.58 -9.75 10.25
CA THR A 254 23.99 -10.13 10.38
C THR A 254 24.44 -9.69 11.77
N GLN A 255 24.31 -10.61 12.72
CA GLN A 255 25.08 -10.56 13.94
C GLN A 255 26.56 -10.62 13.54
N GLU A 256 27.31 -9.55 13.85
CA GLU A 256 28.77 -9.61 13.86
C GLU A 256 29.19 -10.87 14.61
N ALA A 257 30.04 -11.68 13.97
CA ALA A 257 30.69 -12.79 14.63
C ALA A 257 31.39 -12.27 15.90
N PRO A 258 31.36 -13.03 17.02
CA PRO A 258 32.00 -12.55 18.24
C PRO A 258 33.50 -12.38 17.99
N GLN A 259 34.02 -11.19 18.26
CA GLN A 259 35.45 -10.96 18.46
C GLN A 259 35.91 -11.80 19.66
N GLY A 260 36.39 -13.00 19.39
CA GLY A 260 37.18 -13.81 20.31
C GLY A 260 38.66 -13.67 19.96
N GLY A 261 39.40 -12.88 20.74
CA GLY A 261 40.87 -12.87 20.69
C GLY A 261 41.46 -14.10 21.37
N GLY A 262 42.51 -14.69 20.77
CA GLY A 262 43.34 -15.71 21.44
C GLY A 262 44.12 -16.67 20.53
N GLN A 263 45.31 -16.24 20.08
CA GLN A 263 46.58 -16.95 19.78
C GLN A 263 46.67 -18.43 19.28
N GLN A 264 47.55 -18.58 18.26
CA GLN A 264 48.43 -19.72 17.86
C GLN A 264 47.75 -20.99 17.28
N GLN A 265 48.23 -21.69 16.24
CA GLN A 265 49.55 -21.81 15.59
C GLN A 265 49.40 -22.60 14.25
N GLY A 266 50.32 -22.39 13.29
CA GLY A 266 50.55 -23.27 12.12
C GLY A 266 50.26 -22.59 10.77
N GLY A 267 51.24 -21.97 10.10
CA GLY A 267 52.05 -22.58 9.03
C GLY A 267 51.21 -22.67 7.73
N PHE A 268 51.47 -21.95 6.64
CA PHE A 268 52.58 -22.15 5.71
C PHE A 268 52.86 -20.89 4.83
N ASP A 269 54.12 -20.80 4.42
CA ASP A 269 54.85 -19.73 3.76
C ASP A 269 54.50 -19.53 2.27
N PHE A 270 54.56 -18.28 1.82
CA PHE A 270 54.26 -17.82 0.46
C PHE A 270 55.58 -17.44 -0.23
N SER A 271 56.19 -18.39 -0.93
CA SER A 271 57.29 -18.11 -1.85
C SER A 271 57.24 -19.03 -3.07
N GLN A 272 56.55 -18.58 -4.14
CA GLN A 272 56.90 -18.81 -5.55
C GLN A 272 55.74 -18.38 -6.45
N MET A 273 55.77 -17.15 -6.94
CA MET A 273 55.19 -16.83 -8.24
C MET A 273 56.22 -16.05 -9.05
N GLY A 274 56.87 -16.78 -9.96
CA GLY A 274 57.72 -16.21 -10.99
C GLY A 274 57.68 -17.12 -12.21
N GLY A 275 57.18 -16.59 -13.33
CA GLY A 275 57.70 -16.93 -14.65
C GLY A 275 56.82 -17.77 -15.59
N GLN A 276 56.42 -17.09 -16.68
CA GLN A 276 56.51 -17.52 -18.08
C GLN A 276 55.41 -18.37 -18.76
N GLN A 277 54.71 -17.66 -19.67
CA GLN A 277 54.60 -17.85 -21.13
C GLN A 277 53.90 -19.08 -21.76
N GLY A 278 53.05 -18.75 -22.75
CA GLY A 278 52.62 -19.59 -23.88
C GLY A 278 51.18 -20.05 -23.74
N GLY A 279 50.25 -19.89 -24.69
CA GLY A 279 50.23 -19.36 -26.04
C GLY A 279 48.78 -19.51 -26.54
N PHE A 280 48.29 -18.58 -27.35
CA PHE A 280 46.97 -18.65 -27.96
C PHE A 280 47.05 -19.42 -29.29
N ASP A 281 46.19 -20.42 -29.49
CA ASP A 281 45.87 -20.98 -30.81
C ASP A 281 44.34 -21.00 -30.95
N PHE A 282 43.88 -20.44 -32.07
CA PHE A 282 42.48 -20.29 -32.46
C PHE A 282 42.40 -20.79 -33.91
N SER A 283 42.04 -22.06 -34.10
CA SER A 283 41.59 -22.53 -35.42
C SER A 283 40.69 -23.77 -35.30
N GLN A 284 39.69 -23.81 -36.18
CA GLN A 284 38.76 -24.90 -36.50
C GLN A 284 37.42 -24.94 -35.74
N PHE A 285 36.43 -24.25 -36.30
CA PHE A 285 35.14 -24.87 -36.60
C PHE A 285 34.64 -24.38 -37.96
N GLY A 286 34.68 -25.28 -38.94
CA GLY A 286 34.05 -25.12 -40.24
C GLY A 286 33.66 -26.49 -40.77
N GLY A 287 32.36 -26.66 -41.03
CA GLY A 287 31.82 -27.58 -42.04
C GLY A 287 31.55 -29.03 -41.62
N GLY A 288 30.26 -29.31 -41.38
CA GLY A 288 29.65 -30.64 -41.32
C GLY A 288 28.16 -30.50 -41.14
#